data_AF-A0A164X6X5-F1
#
_entry.id   AF-A0A164X6X5-F1
#
_cell.length_a   1.000
_cell.length_b   1.000
_cell.length_c   1.000
_cell.angle_alpha   90.00
_cell.angle_beta   90.00
_cell.angle_gamma   90.00
#
_symmetry.space_group_name_H-M   'P 1'
#
loop_
_entity.id
_entity.type
_entity.pdbx_description
1 polymer ?
#
loop_
_entity_poly.entity_id
_entity_poly.type
_entity_poly.pdbx_seq_one_letter_code
_entity_poly.pdbx_strand_id
1 'polypeptide(L)'
;SHPPHAASVEDDVEDYPDAAGTSMGRAPLPYDAQRRADKVSHTSRYAPFRSKADWELAEWMMKSGLSQKARDEMMKLDKMVETGAMPWPNNAAFLKKIDGLPTGPQLGWTVMGDEMDEDGEVVQGSEEVELWKRDPVECIRDLMGNPAFRRHMKFKPERRFRGPGRSNRVYHEMWTGDAWWEMQSKIPLHHTVAPVILASDKTQLTHFSGNKSAWPVYLTIGNIAKHIRRQPSKHATVLIGYLPVPKLSCFATPEKRSLEGWRLFHKCMGKLLDPLIESGRDGVDILCSDGHIRRVHPILASYVADFPEQCLIAGIKNTHCPICFVEPEDRGEPEQAELREQHAASNLLFRWWEHGEHANPEQLGFKKIWPFWVNLPHHNIFQCFTPDILHQLHKGNFKDHLVKWCLEYVKESEIDQRFKAMTPFTGLRHFAQGISKVKQWNGGEYKNMEKTFLSVIADILPPKAVQACQSLLDFIHYARFPIHTTESLGRMEATLSEYHKLKQVFMDDGKCLSFEIPKLHAMSHYLDMIKAKGTCDGYNTESPERLHIDFAKMAYRASNRVNPTKQMSLWLQRQEAMHRKRAYITW
;
A
#
# COMPACT_ATOMS: atom_id res chain seq x y z
N SER A 1 -29.49 -6.97 -33.22
CA SER A 1 -29.80 -5.77 -32.41
C SER A 1 -28.66 -5.56 -31.43
N HIS A 2 -27.74 -4.64 -31.75
CA HIS A 2 -26.76 -4.19 -30.75
C HIS A 2 -27.51 -3.40 -29.67
N PRO A 3 -27.25 -3.63 -28.37
CA PRO A 3 -27.79 -2.77 -27.35
C PRO A 3 -27.21 -1.37 -27.55
N PRO A 4 -28.01 -0.31 -27.39
CA PRO A 4 -27.54 1.05 -27.57
C PRO A 4 -26.39 1.30 -26.60
N HIS A 5 -25.29 1.85 -27.12
CA HIS A 5 -24.24 2.46 -26.30
C HIS A 5 -24.94 3.41 -25.32
N ALA A 6 -24.91 3.07 -24.03
CA ALA A 6 -25.29 4.00 -22.99
C ALA A 6 -24.42 5.24 -23.18
N ALA A 7 -25.04 6.36 -23.57
CA ALA A 7 -24.40 7.65 -23.58
C ALA A 7 -23.76 7.83 -22.20
N SER A 8 -22.45 8.09 -22.15
CA SER A 8 -21.76 8.38 -20.90
C SER A 8 -22.37 9.66 -20.34
N VAL A 9 -23.28 9.52 -19.39
CA VAL A 9 -23.77 10.65 -18.60
C VAL A 9 -22.54 11.19 -17.88
N GLU A 10 -22.03 12.34 -18.32
CA GLU A 10 -20.93 13.01 -17.63
C GLU A 10 -21.40 13.32 -16.19
N ASP A 11 -20.56 12.98 -15.21
CA ASP A 11 -20.84 13.29 -13.81
C ASP A 11 -20.89 14.82 -13.64
N ASP A 12 -21.87 15.34 -12.92
CA ASP A 12 -21.86 16.74 -12.46
C ASP A 12 -20.74 16.90 -11.42
N VAL A 13 -19.85 17.87 -11.63
CA VAL A 13 -18.69 18.12 -10.79
C VAL A 13 -18.89 19.38 -9.96
N GLU A 14 -18.85 19.22 -8.64
CA GLU A 14 -18.69 20.30 -7.68
C GLU A 14 -17.20 20.48 -7.38
N ASP A 15 -16.63 21.55 -7.89
CA ASP A 15 -15.28 21.96 -7.53
C ASP A 15 -15.21 22.39 -6.06
N TYR A 16 -14.04 22.21 -5.44
CA TYR A 16 -13.76 22.80 -4.14
C TYR A 16 -13.98 24.33 -4.18
N PRO A 17 -14.72 24.91 -3.21
CA PRO A 17 -15.16 26.30 -3.28
C PRO A 17 -14.02 27.32 -3.16
N ASP A 18 -12.98 26.99 -2.40
CA ASP A 18 -11.84 27.88 -2.20
C ASP A 18 -10.75 27.68 -3.27
N ALA A 19 -9.85 28.66 -3.37
CA ALA A 19 -8.75 28.69 -4.32
C ALA A 19 -7.64 27.66 -4.02
N ALA A 20 -7.96 26.39 -3.77
CA ALA A 20 -6.98 25.34 -3.49
C ALA A 20 -6.01 25.14 -4.67
N GLY A 21 -4.72 24.98 -4.36
CA GLY A 21 -3.67 24.70 -5.36
C GLY A 21 -3.41 25.86 -6.32
N THR A 22 -3.55 27.09 -5.85
CA THR A 22 -3.19 28.30 -6.61
C THR A 22 -1.68 28.28 -6.92
N SER A 23 -1.32 28.73 -8.11
CA SER A 23 0.08 28.78 -8.52
C SER A 23 0.79 30.01 -7.96
N MET A 24 1.97 29.82 -7.38
CA MET A 24 2.87 30.90 -6.94
C MET A 24 3.86 31.34 -8.03
N GLY A 25 3.89 30.63 -9.16
CA GLY A 25 4.84 30.86 -10.24
C GLY A 25 4.97 29.65 -11.16
N ARG A 26 5.82 29.78 -12.17
CA ARG A 26 6.14 28.70 -13.12
C ARG A 26 7.63 28.48 -13.20
N ALA A 27 8.01 27.22 -13.36
CA ALA A 27 9.40 26.83 -13.61
C ALA A 27 9.45 25.71 -14.67
N PRO A 28 10.58 25.57 -15.41
CA PRO A 28 10.73 24.47 -16.35
C PRO A 28 10.78 23.13 -15.61
N LEU A 29 10.03 22.15 -16.11
CA LEU A 29 10.01 20.80 -15.56
C LEU A 29 11.37 20.10 -15.71
N PRO A 30 11.67 19.06 -14.92
CA PRO A 30 12.95 18.35 -14.99
C PRO A 30 13.30 17.87 -16.41
N TYR A 31 12.31 17.37 -17.17
CA TYR A 31 12.54 16.93 -18.56
C TYR A 31 12.79 18.08 -19.53
N ASP A 32 12.14 19.23 -19.32
CA ASP A 32 12.42 20.45 -20.09
C ASP A 32 13.83 20.97 -19.80
N ALA A 33 14.23 21.00 -18.53
CA ALA A 33 15.56 21.39 -18.11
C ALA A 33 16.62 20.45 -18.70
N GLN A 34 16.40 19.14 -18.64
CA GLN A 34 17.29 18.15 -19.23
C GLN A 34 17.39 18.31 -20.76
N ARG A 35 16.26 18.51 -21.45
CA ARG A 35 16.25 18.75 -22.90
C ARG A 35 17.00 20.03 -23.29
N ARG A 36 16.88 21.08 -22.48
CA ARG A 36 17.64 22.33 -22.69
C ARG A 36 19.13 22.11 -22.47
N ALA A 37 19.51 21.41 -21.40
CA ALA A 37 20.90 21.04 -21.15
C ALA A 37 21.47 20.24 -22.32
N ASP A 38 20.74 19.21 -22.79
CA ASP A 38 21.14 18.38 -23.93
C ASP A 38 21.37 19.21 -25.21
N LYS A 39 20.51 20.20 -25.48
CA LYS A 39 20.68 21.12 -26.61
C LYS A 39 21.91 22.01 -26.47
N VAL A 40 22.16 22.55 -25.27
CA VAL A 40 23.32 23.43 -25.01
C VAL A 40 24.63 22.66 -25.13
N SER A 41 24.71 21.45 -24.55
CA SER A 41 25.89 20.59 -24.63
C SER A 41 26.02 19.82 -25.94
N HIS A 42 25.09 19.99 -26.89
CA HIS A 42 25.03 19.23 -28.14
C HIS A 42 25.06 17.71 -27.92
N THR A 43 24.49 17.25 -26.80
CA THR A 43 24.46 15.83 -26.42
C THR A 43 23.18 15.18 -26.93
N SER A 44 23.31 13.92 -27.36
CA SER A 44 22.16 13.12 -27.74
C SER A 44 21.21 12.94 -26.56
N ARG A 45 19.90 12.82 -26.83
CA ARG A 45 18.90 12.42 -25.82
C ARG A 45 19.23 11.08 -25.15
N TYR A 46 20.07 10.26 -25.79
CA TYR A 46 20.57 8.99 -25.24
C TYR A 46 21.82 9.15 -24.36
N ALA A 47 22.40 10.35 -24.21
CA ALA A 47 23.55 10.56 -23.32
C ALA A 47 23.26 10.05 -21.89
N PRO A 48 24.23 9.39 -21.21
CA PRO A 48 25.65 9.26 -21.56
C PRO A 48 25.98 8.09 -22.52
N PHE A 49 24.98 7.46 -23.13
CA PHE A 49 25.15 6.40 -24.12
C PHE A 49 25.45 6.99 -25.51
N ARG A 50 26.30 6.32 -26.29
CA ARG A 50 26.79 6.84 -27.59
C ARG A 50 25.68 6.84 -28.65
N SER A 51 24.74 5.90 -28.54
CA SER A 51 23.71 5.67 -29.54
C SER A 51 22.41 5.16 -28.91
N LYS A 52 21.34 5.11 -29.72
CA LYS A 52 20.10 4.43 -29.36
C LYS A 52 20.33 2.94 -29.07
N ALA A 53 21.16 2.27 -29.88
CA ALA A 53 21.46 0.84 -29.71
C ALA A 53 22.19 0.57 -28.39
N ASP A 54 23.14 1.43 -28.00
CA ASP A 54 23.85 1.34 -26.71
C ASP A 54 22.86 1.49 -25.53
N TRP A 55 21.90 2.41 -25.65
CA TRP A 55 20.83 2.57 -24.67
C TRP A 55 19.93 1.33 -24.57
N GLU A 56 19.48 0.79 -25.70
CA GLU A 56 18.61 -0.40 -25.74
C GLU A 56 19.31 -1.63 -25.16
N LEU A 57 20.61 -1.80 -25.45
CA LEU A 57 21.43 -2.84 -24.84
C LEU A 57 21.57 -2.64 -23.33
N ALA A 58 21.88 -1.42 -22.87
CA ALA A 58 22.00 -1.10 -21.45
C ALA A 58 20.69 -1.39 -20.69
N GLU A 59 19.57 -0.97 -21.27
CA GLU A 59 18.24 -1.17 -20.74
C GLU A 59 17.88 -2.66 -20.65
N TRP A 60 18.14 -3.42 -21.71
CA TRP A 60 17.92 -4.86 -21.70
C TRP A 60 18.78 -5.56 -20.64
N MET A 61 20.06 -5.22 -20.54
CA MET A 61 20.98 -5.80 -19.55
C MET A 61 20.56 -5.54 -18.10
N MET A 62 19.99 -4.37 -17.81
CA MET A 62 19.51 -4.03 -16.46
C MET A 62 18.20 -4.74 -16.12
N LYS A 63 17.37 -5.06 -17.13
CA LYS A 63 16.05 -5.71 -16.96
C LYS A 63 16.09 -7.23 -17.05
N SER A 64 17.11 -7.82 -17.68
CA SER A 64 17.20 -9.25 -17.94
C SER A 64 17.48 -10.11 -16.69
N GLY A 65 17.89 -9.51 -15.58
CA GLY A 65 18.25 -10.24 -14.36
C GLY A 65 19.60 -10.96 -14.43
N LEU A 66 20.44 -10.64 -15.42
CA LEU A 66 21.79 -11.20 -15.54
C LEU A 66 22.63 -10.87 -14.30
N SER A 67 23.39 -11.87 -13.82
CA SER A 67 24.36 -11.68 -12.75
C SER A 67 25.50 -10.76 -13.22
N GLN A 68 26.24 -10.16 -12.28
CA GLN A 68 27.44 -9.38 -12.62
C GLN A 68 28.43 -10.24 -13.43
N LYS A 69 28.64 -11.49 -13.01
CA LYS A 69 29.48 -12.46 -13.71
C LYS A 69 28.99 -12.73 -15.13
N ALA A 70 27.70 -12.98 -15.34
CA ALA A 70 27.15 -13.24 -16.66
C ALA A 70 27.28 -12.01 -17.60
N ARG A 71 27.17 -10.80 -17.06
CA ARG A 71 27.42 -9.56 -17.83
C ARG A 71 28.89 -9.45 -18.22
N ASP A 72 29.81 -9.73 -17.30
CA ASP A 72 31.25 -9.73 -17.61
C ASP A 72 31.62 -10.83 -18.62
N GLU A 73 31.04 -12.02 -18.53
CA GLU A 73 31.22 -13.10 -19.50
C GLU A 73 30.69 -12.69 -20.89
N MET A 74 29.49 -12.08 -20.95
CA MET A 74 28.91 -11.58 -22.21
C MET A 74 29.78 -10.51 -22.87
N MET A 75 30.37 -9.59 -22.08
CA MET A 75 31.24 -8.54 -22.60
C MET A 75 32.56 -9.09 -23.16
N LYS A 76 32.96 -10.31 -22.79
CA LYS A 76 34.20 -10.97 -23.22
C LYS A 76 34.01 -11.99 -24.34
N LEU A 77 32.79 -12.20 -24.84
CA LEU A 77 32.55 -13.11 -25.97
C LEU A 77 33.32 -12.63 -27.20
N ASP A 78 34.07 -13.53 -27.86
CA ASP A 78 34.93 -13.21 -29.00
C ASP A 78 34.20 -12.37 -30.06
N LYS A 79 32.99 -12.80 -30.43
CA LYS A 79 32.14 -12.06 -31.39
C LYS A 79 31.86 -10.62 -30.97
N MET A 80 31.68 -10.35 -29.67
CA MET A 80 31.42 -8.99 -29.16
C MET A 80 32.67 -8.12 -29.19
N VAL A 81 33.84 -8.72 -28.93
CA VAL A 81 35.15 -8.06 -28.95
C VAL A 81 35.56 -7.75 -30.39
N GLU A 82 35.52 -8.75 -31.28
CA GLU A 82 35.91 -8.63 -32.69
C GLU A 82 35.08 -7.60 -33.46
N THR A 83 33.77 -7.55 -33.20
CA THR A 83 32.86 -6.62 -33.88
C THR A 83 32.83 -5.22 -33.24
N GLY A 84 33.46 -5.03 -32.07
CA GLY A 84 33.34 -3.80 -31.29
C GLY A 84 31.91 -3.47 -30.85
N ALA A 85 31.01 -4.47 -30.88
CA ALA A 85 29.58 -4.30 -30.59
C ALA A 85 29.30 -4.01 -29.11
N MET A 86 30.24 -4.32 -28.21
CA MET A 86 30.11 -4.03 -26.78
C MET A 86 30.61 -2.61 -26.44
N PRO A 87 29.75 -1.70 -25.94
CA PRO A 87 30.17 -0.33 -25.62
C PRO A 87 31.08 -0.20 -24.39
N TRP A 88 31.13 -1.23 -23.54
CA TRP A 88 31.81 -1.17 -22.25
C TRP A 88 32.81 -2.32 -22.12
N PRO A 89 34.01 -2.06 -21.58
CA PRO A 89 35.05 -3.09 -21.42
C PRO A 89 34.77 -4.09 -20.29
N ASN A 90 33.97 -3.70 -19.30
CA ASN A 90 33.60 -4.54 -18.16
C ASN A 90 32.34 -4.01 -17.45
N ASN A 91 31.78 -4.81 -16.55
CA ASN A 91 30.57 -4.47 -15.80
C ASN A 91 30.75 -3.23 -14.92
N ALA A 92 31.96 -2.94 -14.40
CA ALA A 92 32.21 -1.74 -13.61
C ALA A 92 32.08 -0.45 -14.45
N ALA A 93 32.64 -0.44 -15.66
CA ALA A 93 32.51 0.67 -16.60
C ALA A 93 31.06 0.86 -17.07
N PHE A 94 30.34 -0.25 -17.27
CA PHE A 94 28.91 -0.22 -17.56
C PHE A 94 28.11 0.41 -16.42
N LEU A 95 28.30 -0.07 -15.18
CA LEU A 95 27.59 0.45 -14.02
C LEU A 95 27.93 1.92 -13.75
N LYS A 96 29.18 2.36 -13.98
CA LYS A 96 29.57 3.77 -13.89
C LYS A 96 28.78 4.67 -14.84
N LYS A 97 28.39 4.17 -16.02
CA LYS A 97 27.52 4.91 -16.95
C LYS A 97 26.09 5.00 -16.43
N ILE A 98 25.59 3.94 -15.80
CA ILE A 98 24.26 3.95 -15.16
C ILE A 98 24.25 4.89 -13.95
N ASP A 99 25.32 4.88 -13.14
CA ASP A 99 25.47 5.72 -11.95
C ASP A 99 25.57 7.22 -12.31
N GLY A 100 25.92 7.56 -13.55
CA GLY A 100 25.90 8.93 -14.07
C GLY A 100 24.54 9.39 -14.61
N LEU A 101 23.51 8.55 -14.61
CA LEU A 101 22.16 8.95 -14.99
C LEU A 101 21.50 9.78 -13.88
N PRO A 102 20.58 10.71 -14.22
CA PRO A 102 19.78 11.40 -13.22
C PRO A 102 19.01 10.41 -12.35
N THR A 103 19.16 10.52 -11.03
CA THR A 103 18.42 9.72 -10.04
C THR A 103 17.38 10.56 -9.32
N GLY A 104 16.41 9.90 -8.71
CA GLY A 104 15.55 10.54 -7.70
C GLY A 104 16.27 10.70 -6.36
N PRO A 105 15.52 10.99 -5.29
CA PRO A 105 16.05 11.08 -3.93
C PRO A 105 16.71 9.75 -3.52
N GLN A 106 17.94 9.83 -3.01
CA GLN A 106 18.75 8.66 -2.68
C GLN A 106 18.38 8.10 -1.30
N LEU A 107 18.42 6.77 -1.18
CA LEU A 107 18.34 6.09 0.10
C LEU A 107 19.66 6.28 0.86
N GLY A 108 19.61 7.00 1.97
CA GLY A 108 20.69 7.14 2.94
C GLY A 108 20.53 6.21 4.14
N TRP A 109 21.50 6.26 5.04
CA TRP A 109 21.48 5.57 6.33
C TRP A 109 21.59 6.59 7.45
N THR A 110 20.77 6.47 8.49
CA THR A 110 21.03 7.11 9.80
C THR A 110 20.18 6.44 10.87
N VAL A 111 20.81 5.68 11.79
CA VAL A 111 20.61 5.71 13.25
C VAL A 111 21.85 5.05 13.89
N MET A 112 22.50 5.76 14.82
CA MET A 112 23.47 5.21 15.78
C MET A 112 22.69 4.73 17.02
N GLY A 113 23.08 3.59 17.60
CA GLY A 113 22.48 3.03 18.80
C GLY A 113 22.50 4.00 19.99
N ASP A 114 21.56 3.85 20.92
CA ASP A 114 21.28 4.86 21.94
C ASP A 114 22.19 4.80 23.17
N GLU A 115 23.02 3.77 23.32
CA GLU A 115 23.88 3.61 24.50
C GLU A 115 25.34 3.41 24.07
N MET A 116 26.08 4.51 24.18
CA MET A 116 27.53 4.50 24.23
C MET A 116 27.95 4.72 25.69
N ASP A 117 28.98 4.02 26.14
CA ASP A 117 29.61 4.29 27.43
C ASP A 117 30.39 5.62 27.39
N GLU A 118 31.00 5.99 28.51
CA GLU A 118 31.77 7.24 28.66
C GLU A 118 32.95 7.33 27.68
N ASP A 119 33.39 6.19 27.12
CA ASP A 119 34.49 6.08 26.15
C ASP A 119 34.01 6.09 24.69
N GLY A 120 32.70 6.15 24.44
CA GLY A 120 32.11 6.10 23.10
C GLY A 120 31.93 4.68 22.54
N GLU A 121 32.08 3.66 23.38
CA GLU A 121 31.92 2.26 23.01
C GLU A 121 30.49 1.77 23.29
N VAL A 122 30.04 0.79 22.51
CA VAL A 122 28.68 0.26 22.58
C VAL A 122 28.49 -0.51 23.90
N VAL A 123 27.52 -0.10 24.74
CA VAL A 123 27.29 -0.72 26.07
C VAL A 123 27.06 -2.23 25.94
N GLN A 124 27.74 -3.01 26.79
CA GLN A 124 27.68 -4.47 26.75
C GLN A 124 26.24 -4.99 26.89
N GLY A 125 25.75 -5.68 25.86
CA GLY A 125 24.38 -6.17 25.80
C GLY A 125 23.42 -5.33 24.95
N SER A 126 23.90 -4.33 24.22
CA SER A 126 23.11 -3.60 23.21
C SER A 126 23.24 -4.21 21.80
N GLU A 127 22.27 -3.93 20.92
CA GLU A 127 22.23 -4.41 19.52
C GLU A 127 22.16 -3.20 18.59
N GLU A 128 23.13 -3.04 17.68
CA GLU A 128 23.12 -2.00 16.66
C GLU A 128 22.20 -2.39 15.50
N VAL A 129 21.38 -1.45 15.04
CA VAL A 129 20.42 -1.66 13.95
C VAL A 129 20.47 -0.54 12.92
N GLU A 130 20.51 -0.93 11.65
CA GLU A 130 20.55 0.04 10.54
C GLU A 130 19.13 0.40 10.07
N LEU A 131 18.82 1.70 10.07
CA LEU A 131 17.66 2.26 9.35
C LEU A 131 18.13 2.89 8.04
N TRP A 132 17.62 2.34 6.94
CA TRP A 132 17.79 2.92 5.60
C TRP A 132 16.58 3.77 5.28
N LYS A 133 16.78 5.05 4.97
CA LYS A 133 15.69 5.98 4.66
C LYS A 133 16.07 7.00 3.60
N ARG A 134 15.07 7.49 2.87
CA ARG A 134 15.15 8.71 2.07
C ARG A 134 14.09 9.69 2.54
N ASP A 135 14.35 10.97 2.32
CA ASP A 135 13.43 12.02 2.71
C ASP A 135 12.08 11.84 1.96
N PRO A 136 10.96 11.65 2.69
CA PRO A 136 9.65 11.48 2.08
C PRO A 136 9.16 12.76 1.37
N VAL A 137 9.58 13.96 1.78
CA VAL A 137 9.22 15.23 1.12
C VAL A 137 9.90 15.33 -0.24
N GLU A 138 11.17 14.92 -0.33
CA GLU A 138 11.88 14.83 -1.62
C GLU A 138 11.22 13.81 -2.55
N CYS A 139 10.75 12.68 -2.01
CA CYS A 139 10.01 11.69 -2.78
C CYS A 139 8.69 12.25 -3.32
N ILE A 140 7.97 13.04 -2.52
CA ILE A 140 6.73 13.70 -2.92
C ILE A 140 7.02 14.76 -3.99
N ARG A 141 8.10 15.56 -3.84
CA ARG A 141 8.55 16.51 -4.86
C ARG A 141 8.80 15.82 -6.19
N ASP A 142 9.50 14.68 -6.18
CA ASP A 142 9.80 13.91 -7.38
C ASP A 142 8.53 13.34 -8.04
N LEU A 143 7.62 12.77 -7.25
CA LEU A 143 6.33 12.26 -7.73
C LEU A 143 5.47 13.37 -8.32
N MET A 144 5.32 14.49 -7.62
CA MET A 144 4.48 15.61 -8.05
C MET A 144 5.05 16.33 -9.27
N GLY A 145 6.38 16.47 -9.36
CA GLY A 145 7.07 17.14 -10.45
C GLY A 145 7.30 16.28 -11.69
N ASN A 146 6.95 14.99 -11.65
CA ASN A 146 7.16 14.07 -12.76
C ASN A 146 6.21 14.37 -13.94
N PRO A 147 6.71 14.81 -15.11
CA PRO A 147 5.87 15.13 -16.26
C PRO A 147 5.04 13.95 -16.78
N ALA A 148 5.47 12.71 -16.54
CA ALA A 148 4.74 11.51 -16.93
C ALA A 148 3.35 11.39 -16.24
N PHE A 149 3.15 12.06 -15.09
CA PHE A 149 1.89 12.04 -14.35
C PHE A 149 0.99 13.25 -14.61
N ARG A 150 1.41 14.19 -15.47
CA ARG A 150 0.68 15.46 -15.71
C ARG A 150 -0.81 15.29 -16.01
N ARG A 151 -1.19 14.27 -16.80
CA ARG A 151 -2.59 14.00 -17.18
C ARG A 151 -3.34 13.13 -16.17
N HIS A 152 -2.68 12.70 -15.10
CA HIS A 152 -3.17 11.73 -14.13
C HIS A 152 -3.08 12.26 -12.70
N MET A 153 -2.92 13.58 -12.54
CA MET A 153 -2.74 14.23 -11.26
C MET A 153 -3.84 15.24 -10.97
N LYS A 154 -4.29 15.31 -9.73
CA LYS A 154 -5.21 16.33 -9.21
C LYS A 154 -4.56 17.11 -8.07
N PHE A 155 -4.89 18.40 -7.99
CA PHE A 155 -4.36 19.34 -6.99
C PHE A 155 -5.46 19.99 -6.14
N LYS A 156 -6.70 19.52 -6.28
CA LYS A 156 -7.83 19.94 -5.46
C LYS A 156 -8.83 18.79 -5.37
N PRO A 157 -9.53 18.64 -4.23
CA PRO A 157 -10.66 17.73 -4.14
C PRO A 157 -11.84 18.24 -4.98
N GLU A 158 -12.76 17.35 -5.31
CA GLU A 158 -13.99 17.64 -6.04
C GLU A 158 -15.07 16.66 -5.57
N ARG A 159 -16.34 17.01 -5.73
CA ARG A 159 -17.46 16.07 -5.51
C ARG A 159 -18.11 15.80 -6.85
N ARG A 160 -18.51 14.54 -7.07
CA ARG A 160 -19.09 14.11 -8.34
C ARG A 160 -20.47 13.56 -8.12
N PHE A 161 -21.42 13.85 -9.00
CA PHE A 161 -22.80 13.42 -8.83
C PHE A 161 -23.40 12.89 -10.12
N ARG A 162 -24.34 11.97 -9.97
CA ARG A 162 -25.19 11.45 -11.05
C ARG A 162 -26.66 11.71 -10.72
N GLY A 163 -27.45 11.94 -11.76
CA GLY A 163 -28.88 12.18 -11.63
C GLY A 163 -29.24 13.64 -11.34
N PRO A 164 -30.54 13.97 -11.43
CA PRO A 164 -31.02 15.35 -11.26
C PRO A 164 -30.73 15.86 -9.86
N GLY A 165 -30.34 17.14 -9.76
CA GLY A 165 -30.14 17.85 -8.50
C GLY A 165 -29.04 17.28 -7.61
N ARG A 166 -28.00 16.65 -8.18
CA ARG A 166 -26.87 16.05 -7.44
C ARG A 166 -27.32 14.95 -6.45
N SER A 167 -28.36 14.20 -6.78
CA SER A 167 -28.99 13.23 -5.87
C SER A 167 -28.17 11.96 -5.57
N ASN A 168 -27.20 11.58 -6.41
CA ASN A 168 -26.39 10.38 -6.23
C ASN A 168 -24.89 10.71 -6.25
N ARG A 169 -24.26 10.81 -5.07
CA ARG A 169 -22.83 11.11 -4.94
C ARG A 169 -21.99 9.95 -5.47
N VAL A 170 -20.92 10.26 -6.20
CA VAL A 170 -19.98 9.31 -6.79
C VAL A 170 -18.65 9.35 -6.04
N TYR A 171 -18.17 8.17 -5.66
CA TYR A 171 -16.89 7.91 -4.99
C TYR A 171 -16.02 7.03 -5.88
N HIS A 172 -14.84 7.51 -6.24
CA HIS A 172 -13.96 6.83 -7.19
C HIS A 172 -12.48 6.91 -6.80
N GLU A 173 -11.96 8.13 -6.70
CA GLU A 173 -10.57 8.47 -6.43
C GLU A 173 -10.47 9.18 -5.08
N MET A 174 -9.27 9.33 -4.52
CA MET A 174 -9.13 10.00 -3.22
C MET A 174 -9.65 11.43 -3.24
N TRP A 175 -9.45 12.16 -4.35
CA TRP A 175 -9.95 13.53 -4.50
C TRP A 175 -11.48 13.62 -4.58
N THR A 176 -12.19 12.50 -4.77
CA THR A 176 -13.65 12.44 -4.73
C THR A 176 -14.21 12.08 -3.34
N GLY A 177 -13.33 11.60 -2.46
CA GLY A 177 -13.67 11.22 -1.09
C GLY A 177 -13.68 12.41 -0.13
N ASP A 178 -14.42 12.26 0.95
CA ASP A 178 -14.67 13.35 1.89
C ASP A 178 -13.43 13.72 2.73
N ALA A 179 -12.52 12.78 2.97
CA ALA A 179 -11.32 13.04 3.78
C ALA A 179 -10.37 14.06 3.14
N TRP A 180 -10.19 14.05 1.81
CA TRP A 180 -9.35 15.09 1.17
C TRP A 180 -10.05 16.45 1.26
N TRP A 181 -11.37 16.51 1.06
CA TRP A 181 -12.12 17.74 1.26
C TRP A 181 -11.90 18.34 2.65
N GLU A 182 -11.97 17.51 3.69
CA GLU A 182 -11.73 17.90 5.08
C GLU A 182 -10.27 18.29 5.35
N MET A 183 -9.29 17.52 4.86
CA MET A 183 -7.87 17.89 4.99
C MET A 183 -7.58 19.24 4.33
N GLN A 184 -8.16 19.50 3.15
CA GLN A 184 -8.00 20.75 2.42
C GLN A 184 -8.59 21.94 3.19
N SER A 185 -9.66 21.73 3.98
CA SER A 185 -10.28 22.78 4.80
C SER A 185 -9.45 23.16 6.03
N LYS A 186 -8.49 22.32 6.43
CA LYS A 186 -7.64 22.53 7.62
C LYS A 186 -6.33 23.25 7.29
N ILE A 187 -6.05 23.53 6.03
CA ILE A 187 -4.83 24.22 5.58
C ILE A 187 -5.16 25.62 5.02
N PRO A 188 -4.18 26.54 4.93
CA PRO A 188 -4.43 27.90 4.44
C PRO A 188 -5.02 27.95 3.03
N LEU A 189 -5.77 29.03 2.74
CA LEU A 189 -6.23 29.37 1.40
C LEU A 189 -5.06 29.38 0.41
N HIS A 190 -5.32 29.10 -0.87
CA HIS A 190 -4.32 29.02 -1.94
C HIS A 190 -3.41 27.79 -1.92
N HIS A 191 -3.25 27.10 -0.79
CA HIS A 191 -2.41 25.91 -0.67
C HIS A 191 -3.13 24.64 -1.16
N THR A 192 -2.39 23.55 -1.36
CA THR A 192 -2.96 22.23 -1.73
C THR A 192 -2.45 21.12 -0.82
N VAL A 193 -3.28 20.12 -0.56
CA VAL A 193 -2.84 18.88 0.09
C VAL A 193 -2.16 17.94 -0.91
N ALA A 194 -1.12 17.25 -0.45
CA ALA A 194 -0.61 16.02 -1.05
C ALA A 194 -0.93 14.84 -0.09
N PRO A 195 -2.02 14.09 -0.33
CA PRO A 195 -2.39 13.01 0.58
C PRO A 195 -1.38 11.87 0.49
N VAL A 196 -0.61 11.65 1.54
CA VAL A 196 0.41 10.61 1.61
C VAL A 196 -0.25 9.26 1.89
N ILE A 197 0.09 8.27 1.07
CA ILE A 197 -0.35 6.88 1.22
C ILE A 197 0.90 6.05 1.50
N LEU A 198 0.95 5.46 2.70
CA LEU A 198 2.01 4.56 3.13
C LEU A 198 1.60 3.10 3.00
N ALA A 199 2.58 2.24 2.84
CA ALA A 199 2.42 0.80 3.05
C ALA A 199 3.70 0.22 3.63
N SER A 200 3.59 -0.69 4.59
CA SER A 200 4.70 -1.49 5.12
C SER A 200 4.21 -2.90 5.33
N ASP A 201 5.08 -3.86 5.02
CA ASP A 201 4.87 -5.25 5.38
C ASP A 201 6.22 -5.96 5.41
N LYS A 202 6.38 -6.86 6.38
CA LYS A 202 7.62 -7.61 6.58
C LYS A 202 7.63 -8.80 5.63
N THR A 203 8.59 -8.83 4.70
CA THR A 203 8.68 -9.89 3.70
C THR A 203 9.90 -10.78 3.88
N GLN A 204 9.74 -12.09 3.67
CA GLN A 204 10.85 -13.03 3.65
C GLN A 204 11.60 -12.97 2.31
N LEU A 205 12.94 -12.89 2.38
CA LEU A 205 13.82 -12.80 1.21
C LEU A 205 14.25 -14.17 0.69
N THR A 206 14.25 -15.21 1.53
CA THR A 206 14.62 -16.59 1.20
C THR A 206 13.56 -17.57 1.67
N HIS A 207 13.14 -18.50 0.79
CA HIS A 207 12.22 -19.59 1.14
C HIS A 207 12.91 -20.82 1.75
N PHE A 208 14.25 -20.87 1.73
CA PHE A 208 15.09 -21.91 2.33
C PHE A 208 16.05 -21.31 3.36
N SER A 209 16.77 -22.17 4.09
CA SER A 209 17.65 -21.86 5.24
C SER A 209 18.37 -20.51 5.12
N GLY A 210 18.05 -19.59 6.05
CA GLY A 210 18.64 -18.26 6.08
C GLY A 210 17.87 -17.23 6.90
N ASN A 211 16.56 -17.41 7.11
CA ASN A 211 15.67 -16.53 7.89
C ASN A 211 15.91 -15.02 7.63
N LYS A 212 16.28 -14.64 6.40
CA LYS A 212 16.50 -13.24 6.04
C LYS A 212 15.16 -12.61 5.67
N SER A 213 14.85 -11.48 6.29
CA SER A 213 13.65 -10.69 6.03
C SER A 213 14.04 -9.26 5.69
N ALA A 214 13.20 -8.57 4.94
CA ALA A 214 13.24 -7.12 4.78
C ALA A 214 11.89 -6.54 5.22
N TRP A 215 11.90 -5.30 5.68
CA TRP A 215 10.68 -4.58 6.03
C TRP A 215 10.65 -3.24 5.28
N PRO A 216 10.29 -3.27 3.99
CA PRO A 216 10.19 -2.06 3.19
C PRO A 216 9.03 -1.16 3.64
N VAL A 217 9.23 0.15 3.50
CA VAL A 217 8.18 1.17 3.61
C VAL A 217 8.04 1.86 2.27
N TYR A 218 6.83 1.84 1.73
CA TYR A 218 6.47 2.45 0.44
C TYR A 218 5.67 3.73 0.65
N LEU A 219 5.84 4.68 -0.28
CA LEU A 219 5.10 5.93 -0.34
C LEU A 219 4.54 6.14 -1.74
N THR A 220 3.29 6.59 -1.80
CA THR A 220 2.68 7.21 -2.98
C THR A 220 1.78 8.37 -2.52
N ILE A 221 1.18 9.09 -3.46
CA ILE A 221 0.31 10.24 -3.17
C ILE A 221 -1.06 10.09 -3.81
N GLY A 222 -2.11 10.46 -3.07
CA GLY A 222 -3.50 10.45 -3.52
C GLY A 222 -3.77 11.37 -4.71
N ASN A 223 -2.87 12.31 -4.99
CA ASN A 223 -2.93 13.15 -6.19
C ASN A 223 -2.85 12.35 -7.48
N ILE A 224 -2.16 11.20 -7.49
CA ILE A 224 -2.01 10.36 -8.68
C ILE A 224 -3.19 9.39 -8.76
N ALA A 225 -3.82 9.36 -9.93
CA ALA A 225 -4.93 8.46 -10.23
C ALA A 225 -4.61 7.01 -9.85
N LYS A 226 -5.55 6.33 -9.17
CA LYS A 226 -5.32 4.98 -8.65
C LYS A 226 -4.93 3.99 -9.73
N HIS A 227 -5.46 4.12 -10.96
CA HIS A 227 -5.11 3.22 -12.06
C HIS A 227 -3.63 3.33 -12.49
N ILE A 228 -2.99 4.48 -12.26
CA ILE A 228 -1.54 4.66 -12.45
C ILE A 228 -0.77 4.11 -11.26
N ARG A 229 -1.21 4.40 -10.02
CA ARG A 229 -0.56 3.87 -8.79
C ARG A 229 -0.52 2.35 -8.76
N ARG A 230 -1.56 1.68 -9.27
CA ARG A 230 -1.68 0.22 -9.36
C ARG A 230 -0.78 -0.44 -10.42
N GLN A 231 -0.06 0.34 -11.24
CA GLN A 231 0.86 -0.17 -12.24
C GLN A 231 2.30 -0.02 -11.74
N PRO A 232 2.97 -1.08 -11.25
CA PRO A 232 4.37 -1.00 -10.79
C PRO A 232 5.31 -0.42 -11.84
N SER A 233 5.05 -0.71 -13.12
CA SER A 233 5.81 -0.21 -14.27
C SER A 233 5.72 1.31 -14.49
N LYS A 234 4.79 2.01 -13.83
CA LYS A 234 4.67 3.47 -13.88
C LYS A 234 5.49 4.16 -12.80
N HIS A 235 6.02 3.42 -11.82
CA HIS A 235 6.82 3.97 -10.71
C HIS A 235 6.14 5.14 -9.98
N ALA A 236 4.81 5.08 -9.82
CA ALA A 236 4.04 6.04 -9.03
C ALA A 236 4.08 5.74 -7.52
N THR A 237 4.76 4.67 -7.12
CA THR A 237 5.02 4.29 -5.73
C THR A 237 6.52 4.11 -5.56
N VAL A 238 7.07 4.63 -4.48
CA VAL A 238 8.52 4.72 -4.23
C VAL A 238 8.84 4.11 -2.86
N LEU A 239 9.93 3.34 -2.77
CA LEU A 239 10.43 2.80 -1.49
C LEU A 239 11.09 3.89 -0.67
N ILE A 240 10.56 4.31 0.47
CA ILE A 240 11.15 5.37 1.29
C ILE A 240 12.11 4.87 2.37
N GLY A 241 12.09 3.58 2.70
CA GLY A 241 13.06 3.01 3.62
C GLY A 241 12.95 1.49 3.82
N TYR A 242 13.94 0.93 4.52
CA TYR A 242 13.88 -0.41 5.08
C TYR A 242 14.00 -0.30 6.59
N LEU A 243 12.95 -0.75 7.30
CA LEU A 243 12.97 -0.86 8.76
C LEU A 243 13.86 -2.03 9.19
N PRO A 244 14.55 -1.89 10.33
CA PRO A 244 15.37 -2.97 10.85
C PRO A 244 14.50 -4.15 11.32
N VAL A 245 15.03 -5.37 11.18
CA VAL A 245 14.37 -6.60 11.64
C VAL A 245 15.31 -7.37 12.59
N PRO A 246 15.67 -6.77 13.73
CA PRO A 246 16.56 -7.41 14.70
C PRO A 246 15.90 -8.61 15.36
N LYS A 247 16.73 -9.46 15.97
CA LYS A 247 16.24 -10.53 16.85
C LYS A 247 15.95 -10.00 18.26
N LEU A 248 16.58 -8.88 18.65
CA LEU A 248 16.46 -8.28 19.98
C LEU A 248 16.89 -9.26 21.08
N SER A 249 17.89 -10.10 20.79
CA SER A 249 18.40 -11.10 21.74
C SER A 249 19.09 -10.46 22.95
N CYS A 250 19.41 -9.17 22.87
CA CYS A 250 19.84 -8.33 23.99
C CYS A 250 18.84 -8.31 25.15
N PHE A 251 17.54 -8.49 24.88
CA PHE A 251 16.53 -8.59 25.94
C PHE A 251 16.31 -10.05 26.36
N ALA A 252 16.27 -10.29 27.68
CA ALA A 252 16.16 -11.64 28.23
C ALA A 252 14.81 -12.31 27.95
N THR A 253 13.70 -11.59 28.07
CA THR A 253 12.34 -12.16 28.01
C THR A 253 11.64 -11.92 26.67
N PRO A 254 10.85 -12.88 26.15
CA PRO A 254 10.04 -12.69 24.94
C PRO A 254 9.09 -11.48 25.01
N GLU A 255 8.52 -11.19 26.17
CA GLU A 255 7.59 -10.08 26.39
C GLU A 255 8.30 -8.74 26.22
N LYS A 256 9.51 -8.62 26.79
CA LYS A 256 10.36 -7.42 26.62
C LYS A 256 10.80 -7.28 25.17
N ARG A 257 11.24 -8.36 24.51
CA ARG A 257 11.57 -8.35 23.07
C ARG A 257 10.41 -7.86 22.20
N SER A 258 9.20 -8.31 22.51
CA SER A 258 8.00 -7.88 21.79
C SER A 258 7.76 -6.37 21.97
N LEU A 259 7.76 -5.86 23.20
CA LEU A 259 7.56 -4.44 23.48
C LEU A 259 8.64 -3.56 22.86
N GLU A 260 9.91 -3.96 22.96
CA GLU A 260 11.03 -3.22 22.38
C GLU A 260 11.01 -3.27 20.84
N GLY A 261 10.50 -4.35 20.25
CA GLY A 261 10.21 -4.41 18.81
C GLY A 261 9.18 -3.35 18.37
N TRP A 262 8.14 -3.13 19.17
CA TRP A 262 7.17 -2.05 18.91
C TRP A 262 7.82 -0.68 19.07
N ARG A 263 8.57 -0.46 20.15
CA ARG A 263 9.29 0.81 20.38
C ARG A 263 10.26 1.13 19.24
N LEU A 264 11.01 0.13 18.79
CA LEU A 264 11.92 0.27 17.66
C LEU A 264 11.17 0.63 16.38
N PHE A 265 10.05 -0.05 16.07
CA PHE A 265 9.22 0.27 14.92
C PHE A 265 8.77 1.74 14.94
N HIS A 266 8.19 2.20 16.04
CA HIS A 266 7.73 3.59 16.14
C HIS A 266 8.88 4.60 16.13
N LYS A 267 10.03 4.28 16.74
CA LYS A 267 11.21 5.14 16.68
C LYS A 267 11.75 5.27 15.25
N CYS A 268 11.83 4.17 14.51
CA CYS A 268 12.26 4.18 13.11
C CYS A 268 11.25 4.90 12.21
N MET A 269 9.96 4.66 12.38
CA MET A 269 8.90 5.35 11.63
C MET A 269 8.85 6.84 11.93
N GLY A 270 9.06 7.24 13.19
CA GLY A 270 9.23 8.65 13.57
C GLY A 270 10.36 9.27 12.79
N LYS A 271 11.58 8.72 12.92
CA LYS A 271 12.76 9.19 12.17
C LYS A 271 12.57 9.21 10.66
N LEU A 272 11.84 8.25 10.08
CA LEU A 272 11.57 8.19 8.65
C LEU A 272 10.60 9.30 8.20
N LEU A 273 9.59 9.61 9.01
CA LEU A 273 8.52 10.54 8.68
C LEU A 273 8.69 11.93 9.29
N ASP A 274 9.74 12.18 10.08
CA ASP A 274 10.05 13.50 10.67
C ASP A 274 9.89 14.67 9.66
N PRO A 275 10.37 14.58 8.39
CA PRO A 275 10.21 15.68 7.43
C PRO A 275 8.74 16.02 7.10
N LEU A 276 7.80 15.09 7.29
CA LEU A 276 6.38 15.33 7.08
C LEU A 276 5.73 16.18 8.18
N ILE A 277 6.39 16.35 9.33
CA ILE A 277 5.84 17.13 10.45
C ILE A 277 5.79 18.62 10.09
N GLU A 278 6.94 19.20 9.76
CA GLU A 278 7.04 20.62 9.39
C GLU A 278 6.39 20.87 8.03
N SER A 279 6.71 20.05 7.02
CA SER A 279 6.15 20.24 5.67
C SER A 279 4.63 20.04 5.62
N GLY A 280 4.05 19.18 6.45
CA GLY A 280 2.60 19.02 6.54
C GLY A 280 1.93 20.20 7.26
N ARG A 281 2.60 20.85 8.21
CA ARG A 281 2.08 22.01 8.97
C ARG A 281 2.18 23.30 8.16
N ASP A 282 3.37 23.61 7.67
CA ASP A 282 3.70 24.91 7.07
C ASP A 282 3.62 24.89 5.54
N GLY A 283 3.55 23.69 4.95
CA GLY A 283 3.58 23.47 3.52
C GLY A 283 4.97 23.66 2.94
N VAL A 284 5.18 23.15 1.75
CA VAL A 284 6.45 23.21 1.02
C VAL A 284 6.22 23.56 -0.44
N ASP A 285 7.10 24.37 -1.02
CA ASP A 285 7.02 24.74 -2.42
C ASP A 285 7.44 23.56 -3.30
N ILE A 286 6.56 23.16 -4.21
CA ILE A 286 6.77 22.05 -5.13
C ILE A 286 6.44 22.47 -6.56
N LEU A 287 7.40 22.27 -7.46
CA LEU A 287 7.17 22.31 -8.91
C LEU A 287 6.35 21.07 -9.31
N CYS A 288 5.09 21.28 -9.66
CA CYS A 288 4.17 20.24 -10.06
C CYS A 288 4.32 19.90 -11.55
N SER A 289 3.84 18.72 -11.94
CA SER A 289 3.94 18.14 -13.29
C SER A 289 3.29 18.95 -14.41
N ASP A 290 2.49 19.96 -14.09
CA ASP A 290 1.90 20.92 -15.02
C ASP A 290 2.73 22.21 -15.20
N GLY A 291 3.90 22.29 -14.54
CA GLY A 291 4.83 23.42 -14.62
C GLY A 291 4.56 24.53 -13.61
N HIS A 292 3.56 24.38 -12.75
CA HIS A 292 3.20 25.36 -11.72
C HIS A 292 3.88 25.02 -10.39
N ILE A 293 4.41 26.05 -9.72
CA ILE A 293 4.88 25.96 -8.35
C ILE A 293 3.67 26.18 -7.42
N ARG A 294 3.47 25.26 -6.48
CA ARG A 294 2.39 25.32 -5.48
C ARG A 294 2.96 25.14 -4.09
N ARG A 295 2.33 25.77 -3.09
CA ARG A 295 2.57 25.45 -1.68
C ARG A 295 1.75 24.21 -1.32
N VAL A 296 2.44 23.11 -1.05
CA VAL A 296 1.88 21.77 -0.87
C VAL A 296 2.02 21.32 0.58
N HIS A 297 0.98 20.76 1.18
CA HIS A 297 1.02 20.13 2.50
C HIS A 297 0.96 18.61 2.36
N PRO A 298 2.09 17.89 2.51
CA PRO A 298 2.10 16.44 2.70
C PRO A 298 1.37 16.04 3.98
N ILE A 299 0.26 15.31 3.86
CA ILE A 299 -0.53 14.86 5.03
C ILE A 299 -0.78 13.36 4.93
N LEU A 300 -0.50 12.61 5.98
CA LEU A 300 -0.79 11.17 6.02
C LEU A 300 -2.31 10.95 5.90
N ALA A 301 -2.71 10.31 4.81
CA ALA A 301 -4.11 10.08 4.47
C ALA A 301 -4.49 8.59 4.54
N SER A 302 -3.57 7.69 4.21
CA SER A 302 -3.78 6.25 4.30
C SER A 302 -2.53 5.49 4.70
N TYR A 303 -2.71 4.42 5.46
CA TYR A 303 -1.68 3.42 5.74
C TYR A 303 -2.24 2.03 5.41
N VAL A 304 -1.75 1.46 4.31
CA VAL A 304 -2.14 0.15 3.80
C VAL A 304 -1.34 -0.93 4.54
N ALA A 305 -2.04 -1.74 5.33
CA ALA A 305 -1.48 -2.76 6.21
C ALA A 305 -2.53 -3.84 6.49
N ASP A 306 -2.09 -5.05 6.82
CA ASP A 306 -2.97 -6.11 7.32
C ASP A 306 -3.31 -5.88 8.81
N PHE A 307 -4.24 -6.66 9.37
CA PHE A 307 -4.75 -6.38 10.73
C PHE A 307 -3.66 -6.34 11.83
N PRO A 308 -2.75 -7.32 11.94
CA PRO A 308 -1.65 -7.24 12.90
C PRO A 308 -0.75 -6.01 12.73
N GLU A 309 -0.43 -5.64 11.49
CA GLU A 309 0.38 -4.46 11.20
C GLU A 309 -0.40 -3.15 11.48
N GLN A 310 -1.72 -3.10 11.22
CA GLN A 310 -2.58 -1.97 11.61
C GLN A 310 -2.55 -1.76 13.13
N CYS A 311 -2.61 -2.85 13.90
CA CYS A 311 -2.50 -2.81 15.36
C CYS A 311 -1.13 -2.29 15.82
N LEU A 312 -0.04 -2.77 15.18
CA LEU A 312 1.31 -2.25 15.40
C LEU A 312 1.39 -0.74 15.13
N ILE A 313 0.95 -0.28 13.97
CA ILE A 313 0.96 1.14 13.57
C ILE A 313 0.13 2.00 14.54
N ALA A 314 -1.04 1.51 14.96
CA ALA A 314 -1.93 2.21 15.88
C ALA A 314 -1.37 2.28 17.30
N GLY A 315 -0.45 1.38 17.67
CA GLY A 315 -0.07 1.18 19.06
C GLY A 315 -1.14 0.44 19.88
N ILE A 316 -1.99 -0.35 19.22
CA ILE A 316 -3.14 -1.06 19.80
C ILE A 316 -2.85 -2.56 19.87
N LYS A 317 -3.22 -3.24 20.96
CA LYS A 317 -3.12 -4.70 21.12
C LYS A 317 -3.95 -5.39 20.04
N ASN A 318 -3.43 -6.49 19.49
CA ASN A 318 -4.12 -7.30 18.46
C ASN A 318 -5.48 -7.88 18.90
N THR A 319 -5.79 -7.82 20.19
CA THR A 319 -7.08 -8.20 20.75
C THR A 319 -8.12 -7.09 20.65
N HIS A 320 -7.82 -5.94 20.05
CA HIS A 320 -8.74 -4.78 19.91
C HIS A 320 -8.79 -4.31 18.45
N CYS A 321 -9.86 -3.61 18.10
CA CYS A 321 -9.95 -2.94 16.80
C CYS A 321 -9.06 -1.69 16.79
N PRO A 322 -8.22 -1.48 15.75
CA PRO A 322 -7.42 -0.26 15.63
C PRO A 322 -8.26 0.96 15.21
N ILE A 323 -9.52 0.78 14.79
CA ILE A 323 -10.37 1.87 14.28
C ILE A 323 -11.38 2.36 15.33
N CYS A 324 -11.94 1.45 16.15
CA CYS A 324 -13.02 1.76 17.09
C CYS A 324 -12.85 1.02 18.43
N PHE A 325 -13.74 1.31 19.36
CA PHE A 325 -13.81 0.72 20.71
C PHE A 325 -14.76 -0.49 20.81
N VAL A 326 -14.95 -1.26 19.74
CA VAL A 326 -15.74 -2.50 19.82
C VAL A 326 -15.10 -3.48 20.82
N GLU A 327 -15.91 -4.04 21.70
CA GLU A 327 -15.48 -5.12 22.59
C GLU A 327 -15.32 -6.43 21.81
N PRO A 328 -14.44 -7.35 22.24
CA PRO A 328 -14.22 -8.62 21.56
C PRO A 328 -15.50 -9.44 21.31
N GLU A 329 -16.41 -9.43 22.27
CA GLU A 329 -17.67 -10.18 22.29
C GLU A 329 -18.68 -9.60 21.28
N ASP A 330 -18.64 -8.28 21.06
CA ASP A 330 -19.59 -7.56 20.21
C ASP A 330 -19.16 -7.49 18.73
N ARG A 331 -18.04 -8.11 18.36
CA ARG A 331 -17.53 -8.11 16.96
C ARG A 331 -18.47 -8.78 15.96
N GLY A 332 -19.34 -9.65 16.45
CA GLY A 332 -20.37 -10.27 15.65
C GLY A 332 -21.49 -9.30 15.31
N GLU A 333 -21.68 -8.23 16.06
CA GLU A 333 -22.94 -7.52 16.02
C GLU A 333 -22.91 -6.35 15.02
N PRO A 334 -24.06 -5.96 14.45
CA PRO A 334 -24.12 -4.90 13.43
C PRO A 334 -23.95 -3.49 14.01
N GLU A 335 -23.91 -3.33 15.33
CA GLU A 335 -23.83 -2.03 16.01
C GLU A 335 -22.53 -1.29 15.69
N GLN A 336 -22.67 0.01 15.45
CA GLN A 336 -21.53 0.89 15.27
C GLN A 336 -20.91 1.22 16.63
N ALA A 337 -19.69 0.73 16.84
CA ALA A 337 -18.88 1.13 17.98
C ALA A 337 -18.29 2.53 17.79
N GLU A 338 -18.04 3.22 18.89
CA GLU A 338 -17.41 4.56 18.89
C GLU A 338 -16.02 4.50 18.22
N LEU A 339 -15.78 5.42 17.28
CA LEU A 339 -14.50 5.53 16.59
C LEU A 339 -13.40 6.07 17.51
N ARG A 340 -12.18 5.60 17.32
CA ARG A 340 -11.02 6.12 18.04
C ARG A 340 -10.62 7.47 17.47
N GLU A 341 -10.38 8.43 18.36
CA GLU A 341 -9.94 9.77 17.99
C GLU A 341 -8.50 10.04 18.38
N GLN A 342 -7.71 10.55 17.43
CA GLN A 342 -6.28 10.77 17.61
C GLN A 342 -6.00 11.73 18.76
N HIS A 343 -6.72 12.84 18.86
CA HIS A 343 -6.47 13.84 19.90
C HIS A 343 -6.68 13.27 21.31
N ALA A 344 -7.75 12.49 21.51
CA ALA A 344 -8.02 11.82 22.77
C ALA A 344 -6.92 10.79 23.10
N ALA A 345 -6.50 9.99 22.12
CA ALA A 345 -5.42 9.02 22.27
C ALA A 345 -4.08 9.68 22.59
N SER A 346 -3.71 10.76 21.89
CA SER A 346 -2.48 11.53 22.15
C SER A 346 -2.48 12.12 23.56
N ASN A 347 -3.59 12.71 24.01
CA ASN A 347 -3.70 13.26 25.36
C ASN A 347 -3.57 12.18 26.44
N LEU A 348 -4.18 11.00 26.23
CA LEU A 348 -4.07 9.86 27.13
C LEU A 348 -2.62 9.36 27.23
N LEU A 349 -1.96 9.16 26.08
CA LEU A 349 -0.58 8.68 26.02
C LEU A 349 0.40 9.70 26.62
N PHE A 350 0.18 11.00 26.39
CA PHE A 350 0.96 12.07 27.00
C PHE A 350 0.81 12.08 28.53
N ARG A 351 -0.41 12.01 29.06
CA ARG A 351 -0.64 11.94 30.51
C ARG A 351 -0.01 10.71 31.15
N TRP A 352 -0.09 9.56 30.48
CA TRP A 352 0.59 8.35 30.92
C TRP A 352 2.12 8.52 30.92
N TRP A 353 2.67 9.14 29.88
CA TRP A 353 4.11 9.40 29.77
C TRP A 353 4.64 10.35 30.85
N GLU A 354 3.90 11.43 31.13
CA GLU A 354 4.28 12.46 32.11
C GLU A 354 3.97 12.09 33.57
N HIS A 355 2.83 11.44 33.83
CA HIS A 355 2.30 11.24 35.19
C HIS A 355 2.23 9.76 35.62
N GLY A 356 2.64 8.82 34.76
CA GLY A 356 2.68 7.40 35.09
C GLY A 356 1.30 6.76 35.27
N GLU A 357 1.16 5.92 36.30
CA GLU A 357 0.10 4.92 36.45
C GLU A 357 -1.33 5.47 36.61
N HIS A 358 -1.52 6.77 36.83
CA HIS A 358 -2.84 7.40 36.98
C HIS A 358 -3.68 7.41 35.69
N ALA A 359 -3.04 7.25 34.53
CA ALA A 359 -3.71 6.99 33.26
C ALA A 359 -3.25 5.61 32.77
N ASN A 360 -4.14 4.61 32.74
CA ASN A 360 -3.79 3.28 32.25
C ASN A 360 -4.26 3.08 30.80
N PRO A 361 -3.43 3.41 29.78
CA PRO A 361 -3.82 3.30 28.38
C PRO A 361 -4.07 1.85 27.95
N GLU A 362 -3.59 0.86 28.71
CA GLU A 362 -3.80 -0.55 28.41
C GLU A 362 -5.25 -1.00 28.53
N GLN A 363 -6.07 -0.33 29.35
CA GLN A 363 -7.51 -0.60 29.47
C GLN A 363 -8.24 -0.30 28.16
N LEU A 364 -7.75 0.67 27.40
CA LEU A 364 -8.29 1.05 26.09
C LEU A 364 -7.59 0.31 24.93
N GLY A 365 -6.82 -0.72 25.26
CA GLY A 365 -6.11 -1.57 24.30
C GLY A 365 -4.76 -1.04 23.85
N PHE A 366 -4.28 0.11 24.33
CA PHE A 366 -2.99 0.64 23.89
C PHE A 366 -1.80 -0.14 24.48
N LYS A 367 -0.69 -0.16 23.74
CA LYS A 367 0.63 -0.58 24.22
C LYS A 367 1.35 0.61 24.87
N LYS A 368 2.19 0.31 25.87
CA LYS A 368 3.04 1.28 26.59
C LYS A 368 4.24 1.75 25.77
N ILE A 369 3.94 2.48 24.70
CA ILE A 369 4.89 3.00 23.71
C ILE A 369 4.57 4.45 23.38
N TRP A 370 5.53 5.16 22.77
CA TRP A 370 5.30 6.48 22.18
C TRP A 370 5.12 6.34 20.66
N PRO A 371 3.89 6.52 20.13
CA PRO A 371 3.66 6.28 18.71
C PRO A 371 4.19 7.40 17.82
N PHE A 372 4.81 7.04 16.68
CA PHE A 372 5.35 7.99 15.70
C PHE A 372 4.35 9.03 15.20
N TRP A 373 3.07 8.66 15.13
CA TRP A 373 2.03 9.49 14.52
C TRP A 373 1.58 10.65 15.43
N VAL A 374 1.93 10.67 16.72
CA VAL A 374 1.47 11.71 17.65
C VAL A 374 1.81 13.14 17.16
N ASN A 375 2.96 13.30 16.49
CA ASN A 375 3.45 14.61 16.05
C ASN A 375 3.08 14.97 14.60
N LEU A 376 2.52 14.02 13.83
CA LEU A 376 2.17 14.28 12.43
C LEU A 376 0.95 15.25 12.38
N PRO A 377 0.95 16.25 11.48
CA PRO A 377 -0.10 17.27 11.44
C PRO A 377 -1.35 16.80 10.68
N HIS A 378 -2.51 17.41 10.99
CA HIS A 378 -3.75 17.34 10.22
C HIS A 378 -4.29 15.94 9.84
N HIS A 379 -3.93 14.90 10.59
CA HIS A 379 -4.36 13.52 10.34
C HIS A 379 -5.04 12.91 11.57
N ASN A 380 -5.77 11.81 11.35
CA ASN A 380 -6.21 10.87 12.38
C ASN A 380 -5.71 9.47 11.98
N ILE A 381 -4.74 8.93 12.72
CA ILE A 381 -4.15 7.61 12.41
C ILE A 381 -5.20 6.48 12.36
N PHE A 382 -6.22 6.51 13.22
CA PHE A 382 -7.23 5.46 13.29
C PHE A 382 -8.15 5.47 12.05
N GLN A 383 -8.29 6.63 11.41
CA GLN A 383 -8.95 6.79 10.13
C GLN A 383 -8.00 6.59 8.93
N CYS A 384 -6.69 6.40 9.16
CA CYS A 384 -5.72 6.13 8.08
C CYS A 384 -5.77 4.67 7.61
N PHE A 385 -6.25 3.74 8.41
CA PHE A 385 -6.32 2.33 8.02
C PHE A 385 -7.33 2.10 6.91
N THR A 386 -6.94 1.33 5.91
CA THR A 386 -7.79 1.04 4.75
C THR A 386 -8.23 -0.41 4.73
N PRO A 387 -9.40 -0.72 4.18
CA PRO A 387 -9.88 -2.09 4.13
C PRO A 387 -8.96 -3.01 3.31
N ASP A 388 -8.78 -4.24 3.79
CA ASP A 388 -7.92 -5.26 3.16
C ASP A 388 -8.80 -6.36 2.56
N ILE A 389 -9.21 -6.17 1.30
CA ILE A 389 -10.08 -7.11 0.59
C ILE A 389 -9.50 -8.53 0.58
N LEU A 390 -8.18 -8.68 0.42
CA LEU A 390 -7.57 -10.00 0.31
C LEU A 390 -7.62 -10.74 1.64
N HIS A 391 -7.10 -10.14 2.72
CA HIS A 391 -6.98 -10.84 4.00
C HIS A 391 -8.27 -10.85 4.82
N GLN A 392 -9.08 -9.79 4.72
CA GLN A 392 -10.35 -9.68 5.46
C GLN A 392 -11.48 -10.40 4.74
N LEU A 393 -11.71 -10.12 3.46
CA LEU A 393 -12.87 -10.66 2.73
C LEU A 393 -12.59 -12.01 2.07
N HIS A 394 -11.69 -12.05 1.08
CA HIS A 394 -11.46 -13.24 0.25
C HIS A 394 -10.94 -14.43 1.05
N LYS A 395 -9.86 -14.21 1.79
CA LYS A 395 -9.25 -15.23 2.64
C LYS A 395 -10.02 -15.39 3.94
N GLY A 396 -10.33 -14.28 4.62
CA GLY A 396 -10.97 -14.29 5.92
C GLY A 396 -12.42 -14.74 5.91
N ASN A 397 -13.33 -13.80 5.70
CA ASN A 397 -14.77 -14.01 5.83
C ASN A 397 -15.27 -15.09 4.87
N PHE A 398 -14.78 -15.11 3.63
CA PHE A 398 -15.17 -16.12 2.65
C PHE A 398 -14.49 -17.47 2.89
N LYS A 399 -13.16 -17.60 2.67
CA LYS A 399 -12.50 -18.92 2.68
C LYS A 399 -12.36 -19.53 4.08
N ASP A 400 -11.84 -18.78 5.05
CA ASP A 400 -11.48 -19.30 6.38
C ASP A 400 -12.73 -19.54 7.26
N HIS A 401 -13.81 -18.79 7.00
CA HIS A 401 -15.05 -18.83 7.78
C HIS A 401 -16.22 -19.40 6.97
N LEU A 402 -16.82 -18.64 6.05
CA LEU A 402 -18.06 -19.04 5.37
C LEU A 402 -17.96 -20.40 4.66
N VAL A 403 -16.93 -20.58 3.83
CA VAL A 403 -16.69 -21.85 3.13
C VAL A 403 -16.51 -22.98 4.12
N LYS A 404 -15.73 -22.77 5.19
CA LYS A 404 -15.51 -23.79 6.22
C LYS A 404 -16.84 -24.21 6.85
N TRP A 405 -17.69 -23.27 7.26
CA TRP A 405 -19.00 -23.58 7.83
C TRP A 405 -19.92 -24.31 6.84
N CYS A 406 -19.88 -23.94 5.56
CA CYS A 406 -20.64 -24.63 4.51
C CYS A 406 -20.19 -26.09 4.34
N LEU A 407 -18.88 -26.36 4.41
CA LEU A 407 -18.32 -27.71 4.29
C LEU A 407 -18.68 -28.60 5.49
N GLU A 408 -19.12 -28.05 6.62
CA GLU A 408 -19.60 -28.84 7.77
C GLU A 408 -21.05 -29.35 7.60
N TYR A 409 -21.78 -28.91 6.55
CA TYR A 409 -23.11 -29.45 6.22
C TYR A 409 -23.04 -30.68 5.33
N VAL A 410 -21.98 -30.81 4.52
CA VAL A 410 -21.92 -31.75 3.40
C VAL A 410 -20.56 -32.41 3.32
N LYS A 411 -20.52 -33.65 2.83
CA LYS A 411 -19.23 -34.35 2.66
C LYS A 411 -18.38 -33.61 1.63
N GLU A 412 -17.09 -33.46 1.92
CA GLU A 412 -16.13 -32.78 1.03
C GLU A 412 -16.12 -33.36 -0.39
N SER A 413 -16.33 -34.68 -0.53
CA SER A 413 -16.43 -35.36 -1.82
C SER A 413 -17.58 -34.86 -2.70
N GLU A 414 -18.72 -34.49 -2.11
CA GLU A 414 -19.88 -33.96 -2.83
C GLU A 414 -19.56 -32.58 -3.42
N ILE A 415 -18.95 -31.71 -2.61
CA ILE A 415 -18.52 -30.38 -3.05
C ILE A 415 -17.52 -30.46 -4.19
N ASP A 416 -16.53 -31.35 -4.08
CA ASP A 416 -15.56 -31.58 -5.14
C ASP A 416 -16.21 -32.08 -6.44
N GLN A 417 -17.19 -32.98 -6.35
CA GLN A 417 -17.92 -33.48 -7.53
C GLN A 417 -18.68 -32.35 -8.22
N ARG A 418 -19.33 -31.47 -7.45
CA ARG A 418 -20.05 -30.31 -7.98
C ARG A 418 -19.12 -29.30 -8.65
N PHE A 419 -17.99 -28.98 -8.02
CA PHE A 419 -16.96 -28.14 -8.65
C PHE A 419 -16.42 -28.73 -9.96
N LYS A 420 -16.29 -30.06 -10.04
CA LYS A 420 -15.89 -30.76 -11.29
C LYS A 420 -16.97 -30.71 -12.35
N ALA A 421 -18.23 -30.85 -11.96
CA ALA A 421 -19.40 -30.84 -12.84
C ALA A 421 -19.73 -29.46 -13.43
N MET A 422 -19.18 -28.38 -12.85
CA MET A 422 -19.34 -27.02 -13.39
C MET A 422 -18.95 -26.95 -14.87
N THR A 423 -19.83 -26.39 -15.69
CA THR A 423 -19.57 -26.20 -17.12
C THR A 423 -18.41 -25.21 -17.32
N PRO A 424 -17.41 -25.56 -18.15
CA PRO A 424 -16.36 -24.62 -18.52
C PRO A 424 -16.95 -23.39 -19.22
N PHE A 425 -16.54 -22.19 -18.78
CA PHE A 425 -16.97 -20.92 -19.38
C PHE A 425 -15.80 -19.93 -19.42
N THR A 426 -15.75 -19.11 -20.46
CA THR A 426 -14.69 -18.10 -20.62
C THR A 426 -14.70 -17.10 -19.45
N GLY A 427 -13.60 -17.02 -18.71
CA GLY A 427 -13.47 -16.10 -17.56
C GLY A 427 -13.88 -16.68 -16.20
N LEU A 428 -14.34 -17.94 -16.17
CA LEU A 428 -14.50 -18.74 -14.95
C LEU A 428 -13.40 -19.81 -14.89
N ARG A 429 -12.79 -19.98 -13.71
CA ARG A 429 -11.83 -21.07 -13.50
C ARG A 429 -12.60 -22.37 -13.28
N HIS A 430 -12.24 -23.40 -14.03
CA HIS A 430 -12.71 -24.76 -13.79
C HIS A 430 -11.85 -25.45 -12.73
N PHE A 431 -12.47 -26.01 -11.70
CA PHE A 431 -11.81 -26.74 -10.63
C PHE A 431 -11.86 -28.24 -10.91
N ALA A 432 -11.09 -28.68 -11.92
CA ALA A 432 -11.12 -30.05 -12.44
C ALA A 432 -10.80 -31.16 -11.40
N GLN A 433 -10.17 -30.80 -10.28
CA GLN A 433 -9.88 -31.73 -9.19
C GLN A 433 -10.72 -31.48 -7.94
N GLY A 434 -11.69 -30.56 -8.01
CA GLY A 434 -12.37 -30.01 -6.84
C GLY A 434 -11.53 -28.94 -6.14
N ILE A 435 -11.96 -28.55 -4.94
CA ILE A 435 -11.30 -27.52 -4.12
C ILE A 435 -10.50 -28.12 -2.96
N SER A 436 -10.80 -29.36 -2.54
CA SER A 436 -10.11 -30.06 -1.45
C SER A 436 -8.60 -30.21 -1.66
N LYS A 437 -8.19 -30.41 -2.92
CA LYS A 437 -6.79 -30.67 -3.31
C LYS A 437 -5.96 -29.39 -3.44
N VAL A 438 -6.57 -28.22 -3.32
CA VAL A 438 -5.85 -26.93 -3.44
C VAL A 438 -5.12 -26.66 -2.12
N LYS A 439 -3.82 -26.99 -2.08
CA LYS A 439 -2.98 -26.83 -0.89
C LYS A 439 -2.57 -25.40 -0.60
N GLN A 440 -2.37 -24.60 -1.65
CA GLN A 440 -1.98 -23.20 -1.53
C GLN A 440 -2.93 -22.37 -2.38
N TRP A 441 -3.73 -21.58 -1.69
CA TRP A 441 -4.66 -20.66 -2.32
C TRP A 441 -3.98 -19.31 -2.55
N ASN A 442 -4.17 -18.73 -3.74
CA ASN A 442 -3.82 -17.35 -4.03
C ASN A 442 -5.08 -16.47 -4.21
N GLY A 443 -4.91 -15.14 -4.23
CA GLY A 443 -6.00 -14.20 -4.41
C GLY A 443 -6.84 -14.43 -5.68
N GLY A 444 -6.22 -14.90 -6.76
CA GLY A 444 -6.92 -15.26 -7.98
C GLY A 444 -7.82 -16.50 -7.82
N GLU A 445 -7.42 -17.46 -7.00
CA GLU A 445 -8.20 -18.67 -6.72
C GLU A 445 -9.42 -18.38 -5.86
N TYR A 446 -9.28 -17.57 -4.80
CA TYR A 446 -10.41 -17.12 -3.99
C TYR A 446 -11.46 -16.43 -4.86
N LYS A 447 -11.03 -15.43 -5.66
CA LYS A 447 -11.92 -14.66 -6.54
C LYS A 447 -12.63 -15.51 -7.58
N ASN A 448 -12.05 -16.63 -8.02
CA ASN A 448 -12.71 -17.53 -8.96
C ASN A 448 -13.66 -18.49 -8.26
N MET A 449 -13.32 -18.94 -7.06
CA MET A 449 -14.22 -19.76 -6.23
C MET A 449 -15.48 -18.97 -5.88
N GLU A 450 -15.35 -17.71 -5.46
CA GLU A 450 -16.48 -16.81 -5.12
C GLU A 450 -17.54 -16.73 -6.24
N LYS A 451 -17.10 -16.64 -7.50
CA LYS A 451 -18.00 -16.53 -8.67
C LYS A 451 -18.92 -17.74 -8.86
N THR A 452 -18.51 -18.92 -8.40
CA THR A 452 -19.23 -20.18 -8.64
C THR A 452 -19.76 -20.81 -7.36
N PHE A 453 -19.29 -20.35 -6.19
CA PHE A 453 -19.55 -21.00 -4.91
C PHE A 453 -21.05 -21.10 -4.61
N LEU A 454 -21.82 -20.04 -4.85
CA LEU A 454 -23.26 -20.04 -4.61
C LEU A 454 -23.97 -21.14 -5.41
N SER A 455 -23.61 -21.32 -6.68
CA SER A 455 -24.18 -22.37 -7.54
C SER A 455 -23.82 -23.78 -7.07
N VAL A 456 -22.66 -23.96 -6.46
CA VAL A 456 -22.23 -25.25 -5.91
C VAL A 456 -23.08 -25.65 -4.70
N ILE A 457 -23.50 -24.68 -3.88
CA ILE A 457 -24.19 -24.93 -2.60
C ILE A 457 -25.72 -24.81 -2.63
N ALA A 458 -26.28 -24.29 -3.73
CA ALA A 458 -27.65 -23.76 -3.78
C ALA A 458 -28.76 -24.73 -3.33
N ASP A 459 -28.63 -26.01 -3.64
CA ASP A 459 -29.63 -27.07 -3.42
C ASP A 459 -29.20 -28.10 -2.36
N ILE A 460 -28.03 -27.91 -1.72
CA ILE A 460 -27.47 -28.87 -0.74
C ILE A 460 -27.33 -28.31 0.67
N LEU A 461 -27.48 -27.00 0.83
CA LEU A 461 -27.46 -26.34 2.14
C LEU A 461 -28.87 -25.84 2.52
N PRO A 462 -29.14 -25.62 3.82
CA PRO A 462 -30.38 -24.98 4.25
C PRO A 462 -30.61 -23.63 3.56
N PRO A 463 -31.85 -23.27 3.17
CA PRO A 463 -32.12 -22.02 2.45
C PRO A 463 -31.55 -20.77 3.13
N LYS A 464 -31.67 -20.68 4.47
CA LYS A 464 -31.10 -19.56 5.24
C LYS A 464 -29.58 -19.49 5.15
N ALA A 465 -28.88 -20.63 5.16
CA ALA A 465 -27.44 -20.68 5.00
C ALA A 465 -27.01 -20.24 3.60
N VAL A 466 -27.75 -20.65 2.56
CA VAL A 466 -27.52 -20.21 1.17
C VAL A 466 -27.74 -18.69 1.04
N GLN A 467 -28.78 -18.14 1.65
CA GLN A 467 -29.05 -16.69 1.66
C GLN A 467 -27.97 -15.90 2.41
N ALA A 468 -27.45 -16.43 3.52
CA ALA A 468 -26.32 -15.84 4.22
C ALA A 468 -25.06 -15.84 3.33
N CYS A 469 -24.78 -16.96 2.65
CA CYS A 469 -23.68 -17.03 1.69
C CYS A 469 -23.82 -16.02 0.56
N GLN A 470 -25.02 -15.89 -0.02
CA GLN A 470 -25.31 -14.91 -1.05
C GLN A 470 -25.05 -13.48 -0.54
N SER A 471 -25.57 -13.13 0.63
CA SER A 471 -25.43 -11.79 1.21
C SER A 471 -23.95 -11.41 1.43
N LEU A 472 -23.13 -12.36 1.92
CA LEU A 472 -21.69 -12.14 2.05
C LEU A 472 -21.01 -11.99 0.69
N LEU A 473 -21.32 -12.85 -0.28
CA LEU A 473 -20.75 -12.76 -1.63
C LEU A 473 -21.11 -11.44 -2.32
N ASP A 474 -22.35 -10.99 -2.18
CA ASP A 474 -22.81 -9.71 -2.70
C ASP A 474 -22.03 -8.54 -2.07
N PHE A 475 -21.83 -8.55 -0.75
CA PHE A 475 -20.97 -7.56 -0.09
C PHE A 475 -19.55 -7.57 -0.66
N ILE A 476 -18.94 -8.75 -0.83
CA ILE A 476 -17.59 -8.89 -1.41
C ILE A 476 -17.55 -8.34 -2.85
N HIS A 477 -18.61 -8.56 -3.62
CA HIS A 477 -18.72 -8.02 -4.98
C HIS A 477 -18.86 -6.50 -4.98
N TYR A 478 -19.71 -5.93 -4.11
CA TYR A 478 -19.82 -4.48 -3.96
C TYR A 478 -18.51 -3.85 -3.51
N ALA A 479 -17.80 -4.40 -2.52
CA ALA A 479 -16.52 -3.89 -2.05
C ALA A 479 -15.43 -3.78 -3.15
N ARG A 480 -15.63 -4.49 -4.26
CA ARG A 480 -14.72 -4.51 -5.42
C ARG A 480 -15.13 -3.57 -6.55
N PHE A 481 -16.23 -2.84 -6.40
CA PHE A 481 -16.66 -1.91 -7.44
C PHE A 481 -15.58 -0.84 -7.66
N PRO A 482 -15.20 -0.58 -8.92
CA PRO A 482 -14.19 0.42 -9.22
C PRO A 482 -14.74 1.84 -9.03
N ILE A 483 -16.06 2.01 -8.95
CA ILE A 483 -16.76 3.27 -8.70
C ILE A 483 -17.95 2.94 -7.83
N HIS A 484 -18.12 3.68 -6.73
CA HIS A 484 -19.30 3.64 -5.90
C HIS A 484 -20.17 4.87 -6.12
N THR A 485 -21.46 4.69 -5.99
CA THR A 485 -22.44 5.75 -5.80
C THR A 485 -23.11 5.63 -4.43
N THR A 486 -23.77 6.68 -3.93
CA THR A 486 -24.61 6.61 -2.72
C THR A 486 -25.57 5.42 -2.79
N GLU A 487 -26.20 5.20 -3.94
CA GLU A 487 -27.09 4.05 -4.15
C GLU A 487 -26.35 2.71 -4.01
N SER A 488 -25.19 2.54 -4.66
CA SER A 488 -24.43 1.29 -4.56
C SER A 488 -23.92 1.03 -3.14
N LEU A 489 -23.61 2.09 -2.38
CA LEU A 489 -23.21 1.98 -0.98
C LEU A 489 -24.40 1.59 -0.11
N GLY A 490 -25.60 2.12 -0.36
CA GLY A 490 -26.82 1.69 0.31
C GLY A 490 -27.14 0.22 0.03
N ARG A 491 -26.89 -0.27 -1.19
CA ARG A 491 -27.01 -1.71 -1.51
C ARG A 491 -25.96 -2.55 -0.79
N MET A 492 -24.72 -2.08 -0.71
CA MET A 492 -23.65 -2.73 0.04
C MET A 492 -23.99 -2.82 1.53
N GLU A 493 -24.51 -1.74 2.12
CA GLU A 493 -25.02 -1.71 3.50
C GLU A 493 -26.11 -2.77 3.72
N ALA A 494 -27.11 -2.78 2.84
CA ALA A 494 -28.22 -3.72 2.92
C ALA A 494 -27.74 -5.18 2.87
N THR A 495 -26.74 -5.50 2.04
CA THR A 495 -26.17 -6.87 2.00
C THR A 495 -25.46 -7.25 3.29
N LEU A 496 -24.77 -6.30 3.95
CA LEU A 496 -24.16 -6.55 5.26
C LEU A 496 -25.24 -6.76 6.32
N SER A 497 -26.24 -5.88 6.39
CA SER A 497 -27.35 -6.01 7.33
C SER A 497 -28.09 -7.33 7.16
N GLU A 498 -28.33 -7.76 5.92
CA GLU A 498 -28.98 -9.04 5.63
C GLU A 498 -28.11 -10.23 6.05
N TYR A 499 -26.79 -10.15 5.82
CA TYR A 499 -25.86 -11.16 6.33
C TYR A 499 -25.92 -11.29 7.86
N HIS A 500 -25.93 -10.17 8.60
CA HIS A 500 -26.04 -10.19 10.07
C HIS A 500 -27.36 -10.82 10.56
N LYS A 501 -28.48 -10.61 9.86
CA LYS A 501 -29.77 -11.27 10.20
C LYS A 501 -29.74 -12.78 9.97
N LEU A 502 -29.02 -13.25 8.96
CA LEU A 502 -29.10 -14.63 8.49
C LEU A 502 -28.01 -15.54 9.07
N LYS A 503 -26.82 -15.00 9.35
CA LYS A 503 -25.64 -15.79 9.75
C LYS A 503 -25.87 -16.66 10.99
N GLN A 504 -26.80 -16.30 11.87
CA GLN A 504 -27.13 -17.05 13.08
C GLN A 504 -27.45 -18.52 12.80
N VAL A 505 -27.98 -18.83 11.60
CA VAL A 505 -28.19 -20.21 11.13
C VAL A 505 -26.96 -21.10 11.28
N PHE A 506 -25.75 -20.57 11.07
CA PHE A 506 -24.53 -21.37 11.21
C PHE A 506 -24.23 -21.75 12.66
N MET A 507 -24.62 -20.93 13.64
CA MET A 507 -24.51 -21.28 15.05
C MET A 507 -25.63 -22.21 15.49
N ASP A 508 -26.86 -21.92 15.06
CA ASP A 508 -28.03 -22.74 15.38
C ASP A 508 -27.86 -24.20 14.89
N ASP A 509 -27.24 -24.38 13.73
CA ASP A 509 -26.93 -25.69 13.15
C ASP A 509 -25.60 -26.29 13.65
N GLY A 510 -24.93 -25.63 14.61
CA GLY A 510 -23.69 -26.11 15.24
C GLY A 510 -22.45 -26.08 14.32
N LYS A 511 -22.46 -25.26 13.27
CA LYS A 511 -21.36 -25.14 12.27
C LYS A 511 -20.39 -24.02 12.58
N CYS A 512 -20.82 -23.05 13.38
CA CYS A 512 -20.04 -21.93 13.89
C CYS A 512 -20.14 -21.89 15.41
N LEU A 513 -19.04 -21.59 16.11
CA LEU A 513 -19.02 -21.50 17.58
C LEU A 513 -19.31 -20.09 18.08
N SER A 514 -18.79 -19.07 17.39
CA SER A 514 -19.02 -17.65 17.70
C SER A 514 -18.71 -16.77 16.50
N PHE A 515 -19.27 -15.56 16.49
CA PHE A 515 -18.99 -14.53 15.48
C PHE A 515 -18.02 -13.45 15.95
N GLU A 516 -17.24 -13.72 17.00
CA GLU A 516 -16.23 -12.83 17.60
C GLU A 516 -14.98 -12.66 16.72
N ILE A 517 -15.19 -12.41 15.43
CA ILE A 517 -14.21 -12.52 14.37
C ILE A 517 -13.78 -11.10 13.97
N PRO A 518 -12.52 -10.68 14.20
CA PRO A 518 -12.05 -9.34 13.84
C PRO A 518 -12.26 -9.00 12.36
N LYS A 519 -12.10 -9.99 11.47
CA LYS A 519 -12.31 -9.80 10.03
C LYS A 519 -13.78 -9.58 9.66
N LEU A 520 -14.71 -10.14 10.44
CA LEU A 520 -16.14 -9.91 10.25
C LEU A 520 -16.49 -8.49 10.68
N HIS A 521 -16.07 -8.10 11.89
CA HIS A 521 -16.22 -6.73 12.37
C HIS A 521 -15.60 -5.70 11.40
N ALA A 522 -14.45 -6.00 10.78
CA ALA A 522 -13.82 -5.09 9.83
C ALA A 522 -14.73 -4.67 8.66
N MET A 523 -15.75 -5.47 8.31
CA MET A 523 -16.72 -5.14 7.25
C MET A 523 -17.55 -3.89 7.57
N SER A 524 -17.78 -3.57 8.84
CA SER A 524 -18.54 -2.37 9.23
C SER A 524 -17.83 -1.07 8.85
N HIS A 525 -16.50 -1.08 8.75
CA HIS A 525 -15.70 0.10 8.41
C HIS A 525 -15.59 0.37 6.90
N TYR A 526 -16.03 -0.55 6.03
CA TYR A 526 -15.84 -0.42 4.58
C TYR A 526 -16.56 0.79 4.00
N LEU A 527 -17.81 1.02 4.40
CA LEU A 527 -18.64 2.08 3.83
C LEU A 527 -18.07 3.46 4.13
N ASP A 528 -17.71 3.70 5.39
CA ASP A 528 -17.15 4.98 5.81
C ASP A 528 -15.77 5.22 5.20
N MET A 529 -14.97 4.16 5.04
CA MET A 529 -13.70 4.26 4.32
C MET A 529 -13.86 4.54 2.84
N ILE A 530 -14.87 3.97 2.18
CA ILE A 530 -15.15 4.28 0.77
C ILE A 530 -15.61 5.73 0.61
N LYS A 531 -16.47 6.23 1.50
CA LYS A 531 -16.90 7.63 1.50
C LYS A 531 -15.73 8.58 1.74
N ALA A 532 -14.89 8.27 2.72
CA ALA A 532 -13.74 9.09 3.08
C ALA A 532 -12.67 9.13 1.99
N LYS A 533 -12.37 7.99 1.34
CA LYS A 533 -11.13 7.84 0.54
C LYS A 533 -11.35 7.42 -0.90
N GLY A 534 -12.58 7.16 -1.32
CA GLY A 534 -12.87 6.51 -2.59
C GLY A 534 -12.74 4.98 -2.50
N THR A 535 -12.82 4.31 -3.64
CA THR A 535 -13.01 2.85 -3.68
C THR A 535 -11.77 2.04 -3.23
N CYS A 536 -12.02 0.84 -2.71
CA CYS A 536 -11.01 -0.01 -2.06
C CYS A 536 -9.85 -0.44 -2.98
N ASP A 537 -10.04 -0.49 -4.30
CA ASP A 537 -8.97 -0.81 -5.25
C ASP A 537 -7.86 0.25 -5.30
N GLY A 538 -8.09 1.44 -4.74
CA GLY A 538 -7.08 2.48 -4.54
C GLY A 538 -6.10 2.23 -3.38
N TYR A 539 -6.38 1.27 -2.50
CA TYR A 539 -5.65 1.04 -1.23
C TYR A 539 -5.38 -0.43 -0.93
N ASN A 540 -5.36 -1.28 -1.95
CA ASN A 540 -5.26 -2.72 -1.79
C ASN A 540 -3.84 -3.19 -1.39
N THR A 541 -3.77 -4.08 -0.40
CA THR A 541 -2.56 -4.77 0.10
C THR A 541 -1.89 -5.67 -0.95
N GLU A 542 -2.60 -6.08 -2.00
CA GLU A 542 -2.02 -6.78 -3.16
C GLU A 542 -0.94 -5.95 -3.87
N SER A 543 -1.00 -4.61 -3.79
CA SER A 543 -0.01 -3.73 -4.43
C SER A 543 1.35 -3.80 -3.74
N PRO A 544 1.48 -3.57 -2.41
CA PRO A 544 2.71 -3.82 -1.66
C PRO A 544 3.31 -5.22 -1.89
N GLU A 545 2.47 -6.27 -1.95
CA GLU A 545 2.96 -7.64 -2.21
C GLU A 545 3.68 -7.75 -3.56
N ARG A 546 3.13 -7.13 -4.62
CA ARG A 546 3.78 -7.08 -5.92
C ARG A 546 5.08 -6.26 -5.88
N LEU A 547 5.10 -5.18 -5.10
CA LEU A 547 6.28 -4.33 -4.91
C LEU A 547 7.40 -5.08 -4.16
N HIS A 548 7.09 -6.01 -3.26
CA HIS A 548 8.13 -6.83 -2.59
C HIS A 548 8.97 -7.62 -3.59
N ILE A 549 8.39 -8.05 -4.71
CA ILE A 549 9.14 -8.76 -5.75
C ILE A 549 10.24 -7.85 -6.30
N ASP A 550 9.88 -6.64 -6.70
CA ASP A 550 10.79 -5.72 -7.40
C ASP A 550 11.75 -5.04 -6.41
N PHE A 551 11.22 -4.54 -5.29
CA PHE A 551 11.94 -3.72 -4.32
C PHE A 551 12.65 -4.51 -3.22
N ALA A 552 12.32 -5.78 -2.97
CA ALA A 552 12.99 -6.57 -1.93
C ALA A 552 13.65 -7.83 -2.51
N LYS A 553 12.88 -8.70 -3.15
CA LYS A 553 13.34 -10.02 -3.58
C LYS A 553 14.34 -9.94 -4.75
N MET A 554 14.06 -9.15 -5.79
CA MET A 554 14.99 -8.96 -6.91
C MET A 554 16.27 -8.23 -6.48
N ALA A 555 16.13 -7.16 -5.70
CA ALA A 555 17.25 -6.43 -5.13
C ALA A 555 18.15 -7.35 -4.28
N TYR A 556 17.55 -8.19 -3.42
CA TYR A 556 18.29 -9.14 -2.60
C TYR A 556 18.99 -10.21 -3.46
N ARG A 557 18.32 -10.75 -4.50
CA ARG A 557 18.93 -11.72 -5.44
C ARG A 557 20.12 -11.12 -6.19
N ALA A 558 20.13 -9.82 -6.45
CA ALA A 558 21.23 -9.12 -7.09
C ALA A 558 22.40 -8.78 -6.14
N SER A 559 22.21 -8.93 -4.83
CA SER A 559 23.25 -8.69 -3.81
C SER A 559 24.15 -9.93 -3.59
N ASN A 560 25.26 -9.73 -2.88
CA ASN A 560 26.11 -10.81 -2.38
C ASN A 560 25.53 -11.53 -1.15
N ARG A 561 24.34 -11.09 -0.66
CA ARG A 561 23.61 -11.65 0.49
C ARG A 561 24.27 -11.45 1.86
N VAL A 562 25.36 -10.67 1.93
CA VAL A 562 26.05 -10.28 3.17
C VAL A 562 25.74 -8.82 3.45
N ASN A 563 25.00 -8.53 4.53
CA ASN A 563 24.49 -7.19 4.86
C ASN A 563 23.92 -6.47 3.62
N PRO A 564 22.89 -7.07 2.99
CA PRO A 564 22.54 -6.81 1.61
C PRO A 564 21.90 -5.42 1.39
N THR A 565 21.41 -4.75 2.44
CA THR A 565 20.57 -3.55 2.33
C THR A 565 21.23 -2.44 1.53
N LYS A 566 22.53 -2.18 1.74
CA LYS A 566 23.31 -1.22 0.95
C LYS A 566 23.32 -1.55 -0.54
N GLN A 567 23.53 -2.82 -0.87
CA GLN A 567 23.57 -3.29 -2.26
C GLN A 567 22.19 -3.29 -2.90
N MET A 568 21.15 -3.61 -2.11
CA MET A 568 19.76 -3.53 -2.53
C MET A 568 19.38 -2.09 -2.87
N SER A 569 19.69 -1.14 -1.99
CA SER A 569 19.43 0.29 -2.20
C SER A 569 20.14 0.82 -3.46
N LEU A 570 21.42 0.50 -3.65
CA LEU A 570 22.17 0.91 -4.84
C LEU A 570 21.61 0.27 -6.13
N TRP A 571 21.22 -1.01 -6.06
CA TRP A 571 20.60 -1.68 -7.19
C TRP A 571 19.26 -1.01 -7.58
N LEU A 572 18.44 -0.66 -6.59
CA LEU A 572 17.17 0.03 -6.82
C LEU A 572 17.37 1.42 -7.41
N GLN A 573 18.32 2.19 -6.89
CA GLN A 573 18.65 3.52 -7.43
C GLN A 573 19.01 3.45 -8.91
N ARG A 574 19.79 2.43 -9.31
CA ARG A 574 20.13 2.19 -10.73
C ARG A 574 18.91 1.83 -11.57
N GLN A 575 17.99 1.01 -11.05
CA GLN A 575 16.74 0.68 -11.75
C GLN A 575 15.83 1.91 -11.91
N GLU A 576 15.71 2.74 -10.87
CA GLU A 576 14.95 3.99 -10.89
C GLU A 576 15.55 4.99 -11.90
N ALA A 577 16.88 5.09 -11.98
CA ALA A 577 17.58 5.93 -12.96
C ALA A 577 17.32 5.49 -14.41
N MET A 578 17.37 4.17 -14.66
CA MET A 578 17.04 3.60 -15.96
C MET A 578 15.59 3.87 -16.35
N HIS A 579 14.65 3.70 -15.41
CA HIS A 579 13.25 4.02 -15.66
C HIS A 579 13.06 5.51 -15.97
N ARG A 580 13.67 6.41 -15.20
CA ARG A 580 13.61 7.86 -15.42
C ARG A 580 14.14 8.22 -16.81
N LYS A 581 15.28 7.64 -17.21
CA LYS A 581 15.86 7.88 -18.52
C LYS A 581 14.96 7.38 -19.65
N ARG A 582 14.33 6.20 -19.51
CA ARG A 582 13.33 5.71 -20.46
C ARG A 582 12.15 6.68 -20.58
N ALA A 583 11.63 7.15 -19.46
CA ALA A 583 10.49 8.07 -19.43
C ALA A 583 10.83 9.40 -20.12
N TYR A 584 12.01 9.96 -19.88
CA TYR A 584 12.52 11.15 -20.58
C TYR A 584 12.68 10.93 -22.10
N ILE A 585 13.20 9.79 -22.54
CA ILE A 585 13.35 9.49 -23.97
C ILE A 585 11.99 9.36 -24.67
N THR A 586 10.98 8.87 -23.94
CA THR A 586 9.62 8.63 -24.45
C THR A 586 8.78 9.91 -24.50
N TRP A 587 8.96 10.81 -23.52
CA TRP A 587 8.38 12.14 -23.49
C TRP A 587 8.97 13.03 -24.60
#